data_AF-B7Q608-F1
#
_entry.id   AF-B7Q608-F1
#
_cell.length_a   1.000
_cell.length_b   1.000
_cell.length_c   1.000
_cell.angle_alpha   90.00
_cell.angle_beta   90.00
_cell.angle_gamma   90.00
#
_symmetry.space_group_name_H-M   'P 1'
#
loop_
_entity.id
_entity.type
_entity.pdbx_description
1 polymer ?
#
loop_
_entity_poly.entity_id
_entity_poly.type
_entity_poly.pdbx_seq_one_letter_code
_entity_poly.pdbx_strand_id
1 'polypeptide(L)'
;MLHEDKLAFALLLCRIHLRGFSQESNFEHELNHLLRGKEGILPGQPTIHVGGLAPDQLEGATALSRLPAFRSLQQRLDEHTDFLGWVESSAPERDVPVLWEEGPRGLSPVGRAMHQLLVVQAFRPDRVIAQGHQVVASVLGPDFMTAAETELDLAAAVDNEVKAGTPILMCSVPGYDASGRVDDLATELGRNITSLAMGSAEGFSQAEKAINSASKNGRWVMLKNVHLAPQWLVQLEKKLHALQPHPSFRLFLTLEVHPKVPVNLLR
;
A
#
# COMPACT_ATOMS: atom_id res chain seq x y z
N MET A 1 -0.65 -6.87 2.00
CA MET A 1 -0.62 -5.74 1.04
C MET A 1 0.67 -5.83 0.25
N LEU A 2 0.63 -5.62 -1.07
CA LEU A 2 1.84 -5.59 -1.88
C LEU A 2 2.60 -4.28 -1.64
N HIS A 3 3.92 -4.29 -1.84
CA HIS A 3 4.77 -3.12 -1.58
C HIS A 3 4.36 -1.92 -2.44
N GLU A 4 4.02 -2.15 -3.71
CA GLU A 4 3.60 -1.13 -4.68
C GLU A 4 2.32 -0.38 -4.27
N ASP A 5 1.43 -1.03 -3.51
CA ASP A 5 0.15 -0.44 -3.08
C ASP A 5 0.25 0.34 -1.77
N LYS A 6 1.35 0.20 -1.01
CA LYS A 6 1.48 0.76 0.35
C LYS A 6 1.31 2.28 0.38
N LEU A 7 1.97 2.98 -0.55
CA LEU A 7 1.89 4.44 -0.61
C LEU A 7 0.48 4.92 -0.97
N ALA A 8 -0.17 4.27 -1.94
CA ALA A 8 -1.54 4.61 -2.31
C ALA A 8 -2.50 4.45 -1.12
N PHE A 9 -2.37 3.35 -0.38
CA PHE A 9 -3.14 3.14 0.85
C PHE A 9 -2.83 4.19 1.93
N ALA A 10 -1.55 4.52 2.14
CA ALA A 10 -1.15 5.53 3.11
C ALA A 10 -1.70 6.93 2.75
N LEU A 11 -1.71 7.31 1.47
CA LEU A 11 -2.30 8.57 1.00
C LEU A 11 -3.83 8.58 1.20
N LEU A 12 -4.52 7.46 1.02
CA LEU A 12 -5.95 7.34 1.35
C LEU A 12 -6.20 7.51 2.86
N LEU A 13 -5.35 6.94 3.71
CA LEU A 13 -5.40 7.17 5.16
C LEU A 13 -5.15 8.64 5.52
N CYS A 14 -4.19 9.29 4.86
CA CYS A 14 -3.95 10.74 5.01
C CYS A 14 -5.23 11.54 4.70
N ARG A 15 -5.90 11.23 3.58
CA ARG A 15 -7.16 11.88 3.20
C ARG A 15 -8.25 11.68 4.26
N ILE A 16 -8.40 10.47 4.80
CA ILE A 16 -9.37 10.17 5.87
C ILE A 16 -9.02 10.97 7.13
N HIS A 17 -7.74 10.99 7.52
CA HIS A 17 -7.26 11.70 8.70
C HIS A 17 -7.51 13.21 8.60
N LEU A 18 -7.15 13.82 7.47
CA LEU A 18 -7.35 15.25 7.21
C LEU A 18 -8.83 15.64 7.18
N ARG A 19 -9.72 14.75 6.74
CA ARG A 19 -11.16 15.02 6.69
C ARG A 19 -11.86 14.96 8.04
N GLY A 20 -11.43 14.06 8.93
CA GLY A 20 -12.20 13.69 10.13
C GLY A 20 -11.51 13.88 11.47
N PHE A 21 -10.18 13.97 11.48
CA PHE A 21 -9.39 13.86 12.72
C PHE A 21 -8.36 14.99 12.90
N SER A 22 -8.13 15.79 11.87
CA SER A 22 -7.20 16.93 11.91
C SER A 22 -7.93 18.27 12.01
N GLN A 23 -7.24 19.28 12.56
CA GLN A 23 -7.64 20.70 12.50
C GLN A 23 -7.07 21.40 11.25
N GLU A 24 -6.27 20.70 10.45
CA GLU A 24 -5.75 21.17 9.17
C GLU A 24 -6.85 21.27 8.10
N SER A 25 -6.56 22.00 7.02
CA SER A 25 -7.38 21.96 5.82
C SER A 25 -7.44 20.53 5.26
N ASN A 26 -8.57 20.15 4.66
CA ASN A 26 -8.74 18.80 4.12
C ASN A 26 -8.10 18.58 2.73
N PHE A 27 -7.68 19.66 2.07
CA PHE A 27 -7.04 19.66 0.75
C PHE A 27 -7.77 18.83 -0.33
N GLU A 28 -9.11 18.78 -0.27
CA GLU A 28 -9.91 17.96 -1.19
C GLU A 28 -9.75 18.40 -2.65
N HIS A 29 -9.56 19.69 -2.92
CA HIS A 29 -9.36 20.17 -4.29
C HIS A 29 -8.00 19.72 -4.85
N GLU A 30 -6.96 19.80 -4.04
CA GLU A 30 -5.60 19.37 -4.34
C GLU A 30 -5.54 17.85 -4.55
N LEU A 31 -6.19 17.08 -3.68
CA LEU A 31 -6.27 15.62 -3.80
C LEU A 31 -7.06 15.19 -5.04
N ASN A 32 -8.17 15.86 -5.36
CA ASN A 32 -8.91 15.56 -6.58
C ASN A 32 -8.10 15.93 -7.84
N HIS A 33 -7.31 17.01 -7.79
CA HIS A 33 -6.37 17.35 -8.85
C HIS A 33 -5.29 16.27 -9.01
N LEU A 34 -4.68 15.81 -7.91
CA LEU A 34 -3.70 14.72 -7.91
C LEU A 34 -4.24 13.47 -8.61
N LEU A 35 -5.48 13.08 -8.34
CA LEU A 35 -6.10 11.89 -8.93
C LEU A 35 -6.48 12.04 -10.40
N ARG A 36 -6.91 13.24 -10.82
CA ARG A 36 -7.31 13.53 -12.20
C ARG A 36 -6.12 13.87 -13.10
N GLY A 37 -5.04 14.37 -12.53
CA GLY A 37 -3.85 14.83 -13.25
C GLY A 37 -4.22 15.79 -14.39
N LYS A 38 -3.99 15.35 -15.63
CA LYS A 38 -4.19 16.13 -16.86
C LYS A 38 -5.58 15.96 -17.49
N GLU A 39 -6.54 15.36 -16.79
CA GLU A 39 -7.88 15.13 -17.32
C GLU A 39 -8.55 16.44 -17.75
N GLY A 40 -9.03 16.49 -19.01
CA GLY A 40 -9.65 17.68 -19.58
C GLY A 40 -8.66 18.78 -20.03
N ILE A 41 -7.38 18.45 -20.22
CA ILE A 41 -6.41 19.28 -20.94
C ILE A 41 -6.36 18.81 -22.39
N LEU A 42 -6.55 19.72 -23.33
CA LEU A 42 -6.43 19.41 -24.75
C LEU A 42 -4.95 19.34 -25.14
N PRO A 43 -4.48 18.27 -25.79
CA PRO A 43 -3.10 18.17 -26.22
C PRO A 43 -2.71 19.32 -27.16
N GLY A 44 -1.50 19.86 -26.98
CA GLY A 44 -0.94 20.88 -27.86
C GLY A 44 -1.46 22.31 -27.70
N GLN A 45 -2.29 22.61 -26.68
CA GLN A 45 -2.69 23.97 -26.32
C GLN A 45 -2.40 24.29 -24.84
N PRO A 46 -1.12 24.31 -24.42
CA PRO A 46 -0.78 24.66 -23.04
C PRO A 46 -1.04 26.16 -22.81
N THR A 47 -1.55 26.51 -21.63
CA THR A 47 -1.68 27.92 -21.20
C THR A 47 -0.43 28.40 -20.46
N ILE A 48 0.41 27.46 -20.02
CA ILE A 48 1.71 27.72 -19.40
C ILE A 48 2.79 27.54 -20.46
N HIS A 49 3.72 28.49 -20.54
CA HIS A 49 4.80 28.51 -21.51
C HIS A 49 6.14 28.67 -20.78
N VAL A 50 6.95 27.61 -20.80
CA VAL A 50 8.33 27.63 -20.31
C VAL A 50 9.19 26.89 -21.32
N GLY A 51 10.24 27.54 -21.81
CA GLY A 51 11.18 26.93 -22.76
C GLY A 51 11.93 25.75 -22.12
N GLY A 52 12.19 24.70 -22.90
CA GLY A 52 12.94 23.52 -22.44
C GLY A 52 12.11 22.42 -21.77
N LEU A 53 10.81 22.65 -21.50
CA LEU A 53 9.91 21.61 -20.98
C LEU A 53 9.31 20.75 -22.09
N ALA A 54 9.09 19.48 -21.78
CA ALA A 54 8.36 18.55 -22.65
C ALA A 54 6.86 18.93 -22.72
N PRO A 55 6.17 18.59 -23.82
CA PRO A 55 4.73 18.85 -23.97
C PRO A 55 3.90 18.33 -22.78
N ASP A 56 4.23 17.12 -22.32
CA ASP A 56 3.60 16.50 -21.16
C ASP A 56 3.72 17.34 -19.87
N GLN A 57 4.87 17.97 -19.64
CA GLN A 57 5.09 18.83 -18.47
C GLN A 57 4.29 20.13 -18.58
N LEU A 58 4.20 20.70 -19.79
CA LEU A 58 3.40 21.89 -20.07
C LEU A 58 1.88 21.63 -19.89
N GLU A 59 1.41 20.45 -20.27
CA GLU A 59 0.04 20.01 -20.00
C GLU A 59 -0.23 19.84 -18.49
N GLY A 60 0.73 19.24 -17.77
CA GLY A 60 0.67 19.14 -16.30
C GLY A 60 0.61 20.50 -15.62
N ALA A 61 1.47 21.43 -16.04
CA ALA A 61 1.49 22.81 -15.55
C ALA A 61 0.18 23.55 -15.86
N THR A 62 -0.38 23.35 -17.06
CA THR A 62 -1.68 23.92 -17.47
C THR A 62 -2.83 23.35 -16.63
N ALA A 63 -2.77 22.08 -16.25
CA ALA A 63 -3.73 21.51 -15.31
C ALA A 63 -3.58 22.14 -13.92
N LEU A 64 -2.33 22.27 -13.44
CA LEU A 64 -1.99 22.81 -12.12
C LEU A 64 -2.47 24.26 -11.97
N SER A 65 -2.32 25.09 -13.00
CA SER A 65 -2.74 26.50 -12.96
C SER A 65 -4.24 26.72 -12.81
N ARG A 66 -5.07 25.68 -12.97
CA ARG A 66 -6.52 25.72 -12.70
C ARG A 66 -6.84 25.76 -11.21
N LEU A 67 -5.90 25.37 -10.34
CA LEU A 67 -6.08 25.44 -8.90
C LEU A 67 -5.96 26.89 -8.40
N PRO A 68 -6.80 27.33 -7.44
CA PRO A 68 -6.75 28.69 -6.92
C PRO A 68 -5.37 29.11 -6.41
N ALA A 69 -4.65 28.21 -5.74
CA ALA A 69 -3.31 28.48 -5.19
C ALA A 69 -2.23 28.67 -6.26
N PHE A 70 -2.49 28.26 -7.50
CA PHE A 70 -1.51 28.26 -8.61
C PHE A 70 -1.95 29.17 -9.77
N ARG A 71 -2.87 30.12 -9.53
CA ARG A 71 -3.34 31.04 -10.59
C ARG A 71 -2.22 31.87 -11.21
N SER A 72 -1.26 32.31 -10.40
CA SER A 72 -0.08 33.05 -10.86
C SER A 72 1.11 32.15 -11.23
N LEU A 73 0.87 30.87 -11.57
CA LEU A 73 1.94 29.90 -11.86
C LEU A 73 2.91 30.37 -12.95
N GLN A 74 2.42 30.94 -14.06
CA GLN A 74 3.28 31.46 -15.13
C GLN A 74 4.24 32.53 -14.60
N GLN A 75 3.71 33.51 -13.87
CA GLN A 75 4.52 34.58 -13.29
C GLN A 75 5.59 34.01 -12.34
N ARG A 76 5.23 33.05 -11.48
CA ARG A 76 6.18 32.41 -10.56
C ARG A 76 7.27 31.63 -11.28
N LEU A 77 6.95 30.98 -12.39
CA LEU A 77 7.92 30.29 -13.23
C LEU A 77 8.89 31.29 -13.89
N ASP A 78 8.38 32.42 -14.38
CA ASP A 78 9.19 33.47 -15.01
C ASP A 78 10.14 34.16 -14.00
N GLU A 79 9.72 34.28 -12.74
CA GLU A 79 10.53 34.82 -11.64
C GLU A 79 11.63 33.85 -11.16
N HIS A 80 11.48 32.54 -11.41
CA HIS A 80 12.38 31.52 -10.89
C HIS A 80 13.57 31.26 -11.84
N THR A 81 14.73 31.82 -11.52
CA THR A 81 15.90 31.86 -12.42
C THR A 81 16.49 30.50 -12.78
N ASP A 82 16.39 29.49 -11.91
CA ASP A 82 16.97 28.15 -12.11
C ASP A 82 15.90 27.03 -12.08
N PHE A 83 14.75 27.29 -12.70
CA PHE A 83 13.68 26.28 -12.73
C PHE A 83 14.07 25.03 -13.53
N LEU A 84 14.78 25.21 -14.66
CA LEU A 84 15.22 24.09 -15.47
C LEU A 84 16.28 23.23 -14.76
N GLY A 85 17.19 23.83 -13.98
CA GLY A 85 18.13 23.08 -13.14
C GLY A 85 17.41 22.21 -12.11
N TRP A 86 16.30 22.72 -11.52
CA TRP A 86 15.44 21.89 -10.67
C TRP A 86 14.78 20.73 -11.43
N VAL A 87 14.26 20.98 -12.64
CA VAL A 87 13.67 19.93 -13.49
C VAL A 87 14.71 18.86 -13.85
N GLU A 88 15.96 19.23 -14.11
CA GLU A 88 17.04 18.31 -14.44
C GLU A 88 17.67 17.62 -13.22
N SER A 89 17.34 18.06 -12.00
CA SER A 89 17.90 17.53 -10.75
C SER A 89 17.63 16.02 -10.57
N SER A 90 18.58 15.32 -9.95
CA SER A 90 18.41 13.91 -9.61
C SER A 90 17.50 13.65 -8.40
N ALA A 91 17.20 14.68 -7.61
CA ALA A 91 16.35 14.60 -6.41
C ALA A 91 15.55 15.91 -6.21
N PRO A 92 14.69 16.29 -7.18
CA PRO A 92 13.93 17.55 -7.16
C PRO A 92 12.99 17.65 -5.94
N GLU A 93 12.53 16.53 -5.39
CA GLU A 93 11.66 16.46 -4.21
C GLU A 93 12.29 17.05 -2.94
N ARG A 94 13.63 17.19 -2.89
CA ARG A 94 14.33 17.74 -1.73
C ARG A 94 14.28 19.27 -1.64
N ASP A 95 14.09 19.93 -2.78
CA ASP A 95 14.10 21.40 -2.88
C ASP A 95 13.10 21.86 -3.93
N VAL A 96 11.81 21.58 -3.67
CA VAL A 96 10.73 21.92 -4.60
C VAL A 96 10.48 23.43 -4.59
N PRO A 97 10.52 24.11 -5.76
CA PRO A 97 10.33 25.55 -5.84
C PRO A 97 8.92 25.95 -5.44
N VAL A 98 8.82 27.11 -4.79
CA VAL A 98 7.54 27.67 -4.33
C VAL A 98 6.85 28.34 -5.51
N LEU A 99 5.97 27.59 -6.18
CA LEU A 99 5.22 28.04 -7.36
C LEU A 99 3.74 28.36 -7.07
N TRP A 100 3.36 28.34 -5.79
CA TRP A 100 2.02 28.68 -5.33
C TRP A 100 2.00 30.04 -4.63
N GLU A 101 0.79 30.58 -4.47
CA GLU A 101 0.54 31.76 -3.65
C GLU A 101 0.40 31.35 -2.18
N GLU A 102 1.21 31.96 -1.31
CA GLU A 102 1.04 31.84 0.13
C GLU A 102 0.10 32.94 0.64
N GLY A 103 -0.92 32.55 1.42
CA GLY A 103 -1.77 33.52 2.09
C GLY A 103 -1.06 34.23 3.25
N PRO A 104 -1.70 35.25 3.87
CA PRO A 104 -1.08 36.04 4.94
C PRO A 104 -0.64 35.23 6.18
N ARG A 105 -1.24 34.05 6.37
CA ARG A 105 -0.95 33.13 7.49
C ARG A 105 0.13 32.09 7.16
N GLY A 106 0.67 32.09 5.94
CA GLY A 106 1.55 31.03 5.44
C GLY A 106 0.83 29.70 5.24
N LEU A 107 1.55 28.71 4.72
CA LEU A 107 1.06 27.32 4.64
C LEU A 107 1.56 26.52 5.83
N SER A 108 0.71 25.62 6.33
CA SER A 108 1.15 24.58 7.27
C SER A 108 2.16 23.65 6.59
N PRO A 109 2.96 22.88 7.35
CA PRO A 109 3.84 21.87 6.79
C PRO A 109 3.11 20.87 5.88
N VAL A 110 1.89 20.48 6.26
CA VAL A 110 1.01 19.62 5.44
C VAL A 110 0.64 20.31 4.14
N GLY A 111 0.15 21.55 4.19
CA GLY A 111 -0.22 22.29 2.99
C GLY A 111 0.97 22.49 2.04
N ARG A 112 2.15 22.77 2.58
CA ARG A 112 3.38 22.87 1.81
C ARG A 112 3.72 21.53 1.14
N ALA A 113 3.72 20.42 1.87
CA ALA A 113 4.00 19.11 1.31
C ALA A 113 2.99 18.73 0.20
N MET A 114 1.70 19.07 0.38
CA MET A 114 0.65 18.88 -0.61
C MET A 114 0.90 19.70 -1.88
N HIS A 115 1.21 20.99 -1.76
CA HIS A 115 1.49 21.82 -2.94
C HIS A 115 2.76 21.38 -3.65
N GLN A 116 3.80 21.00 -2.91
CA GLN A 116 5.02 20.43 -3.47
C GLN A 116 4.73 19.12 -4.23
N LEU A 117 3.83 18.26 -3.74
CA LEU A 117 3.39 17.07 -4.45
C LEU A 117 2.77 17.40 -5.81
N LEU A 118 1.95 18.46 -5.88
CA LEU A 118 1.34 18.88 -7.14
C LEU A 118 2.36 19.47 -8.13
N VAL A 119 3.34 20.22 -7.63
CA VAL A 119 4.45 20.72 -8.45
C VAL A 119 5.28 19.55 -9.00
N VAL A 120 5.65 18.59 -8.15
CA VAL A 120 6.36 17.38 -8.57
C VAL A 120 5.52 16.57 -9.57
N GLN A 121 4.22 16.42 -9.36
CA GLN A 121 3.35 15.73 -10.32
C GLN A 121 3.35 16.40 -11.70
N ALA A 122 3.28 17.73 -11.75
CA ALA A 122 3.21 18.47 -13.00
C ALA A 122 4.53 18.41 -13.80
N PHE A 123 5.67 18.52 -13.12
CA PHE A 123 6.96 18.71 -13.78
C PHE A 123 7.90 17.51 -13.68
N ARG A 124 7.79 16.67 -12.65
CA ARG A 124 8.65 15.51 -12.37
C ARG A 124 7.82 14.29 -11.92
N PRO A 125 6.96 13.76 -12.79
CA PRO A 125 6.05 12.66 -12.44
C PRO A 125 6.78 11.39 -11.95
N ASP A 126 8.04 11.19 -12.35
CA ASP A 126 8.89 10.09 -11.87
C ASP A 126 9.20 10.17 -10.36
N ARG A 127 9.05 11.35 -9.74
CA ARG A 127 9.34 11.59 -8.32
C ARG A 127 8.09 11.72 -7.44
N VAL A 128 6.91 11.49 -7.99
CA VAL A 128 5.64 11.54 -7.25
C VAL A 128 5.63 10.57 -6.07
N ILE A 129 6.23 9.39 -6.21
CA ILE A 129 6.32 8.42 -5.10
C ILE A 129 7.14 9.01 -3.94
N ALA A 130 8.33 9.53 -4.23
CA ALA A 130 9.21 10.13 -3.21
C ALA A 130 8.55 11.31 -2.51
N GLN A 131 7.89 12.20 -3.26
CA GLN A 131 7.16 13.33 -2.69
C GLN A 131 5.89 12.88 -1.94
N GLY A 132 5.24 11.80 -2.38
CA GLY A 132 4.11 11.19 -1.67
C GLY A 132 4.50 10.70 -0.27
N HIS A 133 5.70 10.13 -0.11
CA HIS A 133 6.23 9.79 1.22
C HIS A 133 6.38 11.04 2.12
N GLN A 134 6.79 12.19 1.56
CA GLN A 134 6.89 13.44 2.33
C GLN A 134 5.51 13.95 2.79
N VAL A 135 4.48 13.79 1.97
CA VAL A 135 3.09 14.08 2.37
C VAL A 135 2.66 13.17 3.50
N VAL A 136 2.87 11.86 3.38
CA VAL A 136 2.53 10.90 4.44
C VAL A 136 3.27 11.24 5.74
N ALA A 137 4.57 11.54 5.66
CA ALA A 137 5.38 11.91 6.81
C ALA A 137 4.86 13.18 7.52
N SER A 138 4.38 14.15 6.73
CA SER A 138 3.84 15.40 7.26
C SER A 138 2.44 15.24 7.88
N VAL A 139 1.63 14.30 7.38
CA VAL A 139 0.25 14.08 7.86
C VAL A 139 0.16 13.05 8.99
N LEU A 140 0.81 11.90 8.83
CA LEU A 140 0.71 10.75 9.75
C LEU A 140 1.97 10.56 10.61
N GLY A 141 3.00 11.37 10.38
CA GLY A 141 4.27 11.32 11.11
C GLY A 141 5.39 10.63 10.31
N PRO A 142 6.67 11.00 10.58
CA PRO A 142 7.82 10.56 9.78
C PRO A 142 8.04 9.04 9.83
N ASP A 143 7.69 8.41 10.94
CA ASP A 143 7.91 6.98 11.15
C ASP A 143 6.78 6.10 10.60
N PHE A 144 5.69 6.68 10.07
CA PHE A 144 4.52 5.90 9.65
C PHE A 144 4.85 4.86 8.57
N MET A 145 5.61 5.27 7.55
CA MET A 145 6.00 4.38 6.46
C MET A 145 7.09 3.40 6.90
N THR A 146 8.07 3.86 7.68
CA THR A 146 9.15 3.00 8.20
C THR A 146 8.60 1.93 9.15
N ALA A 147 7.62 2.25 10.00
CA ALA A 147 6.94 1.28 10.84
C ALA A 147 6.23 0.19 10.02
N ALA A 148 5.71 0.54 8.83
CA ALA A 148 5.11 -0.41 7.90
C ALA A 148 6.14 -1.24 7.09
N GLU A 149 7.44 -0.91 7.18
CA GLU A 149 8.55 -1.67 6.60
C GLU A 149 9.20 -2.64 7.60
N THR A 150 9.01 -2.41 8.90
CA THR A 150 9.45 -3.32 9.95
C THR A 150 8.95 -4.74 9.69
N GLU A 151 9.83 -5.73 9.86
CA GLU A 151 9.47 -7.12 9.69
C GLU A 151 8.34 -7.51 10.66
N LEU A 152 7.35 -8.23 10.15
CA LEU A 152 6.26 -8.76 10.96
C LEU A 152 6.82 -9.74 11.99
N ASP A 153 6.59 -9.44 13.27
CA ASP A 153 6.74 -10.40 14.36
C ASP A 153 5.62 -11.47 14.23
N LEU A 154 5.94 -12.55 13.54
CA LEU A 154 4.99 -13.63 13.27
C LEU A 154 4.58 -14.34 14.57
N ALA A 155 5.47 -14.45 15.56
CA ALA A 155 5.16 -15.08 16.84
C ALA A 155 4.09 -14.27 17.58
N ALA A 156 4.30 -12.96 17.71
CA ALA A 156 3.34 -12.07 18.36
C ALA A 156 1.99 -12.05 17.64
N ALA A 157 1.98 -12.03 16.29
CA ALA A 157 0.74 -12.07 15.52
C ALA A 157 -0.04 -13.38 15.74
N VAL A 158 0.65 -14.52 15.74
CA VAL A 158 0.02 -15.85 15.91
C VAL A 158 -0.55 -16.05 17.31
N ASP A 159 0.15 -15.58 18.35
CA ASP A 159 -0.27 -15.76 19.74
C ASP A 159 -1.30 -14.71 20.20
N ASN A 160 -1.17 -13.46 19.76
CA ASN A 160 -1.95 -12.34 20.30
C ASN A 160 -3.08 -11.85 19.39
N GLU A 161 -2.95 -11.99 18.07
CA GLU A 161 -3.88 -11.37 17.10
C GLU A 161 -4.79 -12.38 16.41
N VAL A 162 -4.28 -13.59 16.12
CA VAL A 162 -5.02 -14.60 15.35
C VAL A 162 -5.76 -15.59 16.24
N LYS A 163 -7.06 -15.76 15.97
CA LYS A 163 -7.93 -16.74 16.66
C LYS A 163 -7.74 -18.14 16.10
N ALA A 164 -7.94 -19.17 16.94
CA ALA A 164 -7.81 -20.57 16.52
C ALA A 164 -8.73 -20.98 15.35
N GLY A 165 -9.93 -20.39 15.24
CA GLY A 165 -10.86 -20.64 14.13
C GLY A 165 -10.53 -19.89 12.84
N THR A 166 -9.55 -18.98 12.88
CA THR A 166 -9.16 -18.15 11.74
C THR A 166 -7.86 -18.68 11.16
N PRO A 167 -7.83 -19.13 9.89
CA PRO A 167 -6.60 -19.59 9.27
C PRO A 167 -5.64 -18.43 9.03
N ILE A 168 -4.34 -18.72 9.06
CA ILE A 168 -3.26 -17.78 8.76
C ILE A 168 -2.85 -18.01 7.31
N LEU A 169 -3.15 -17.05 6.44
CA LEU A 169 -2.79 -17.12 5.03
C LEU A 169 -1.44 -16.44 4.80
N MET A 170 -0.45 -17.24 4.42
CA MET A 170 0.90 -16.82 4.07
C MET A 170 0.96 -16.62 2.54
N CYS A 171 0.56 -15.44 2.09
CA CYS A 171 0.54 -15.07 0.67
C CYS A 171 1.91 -14.57 0.20
N SER A 172 2.41 -15.12 -0.90
CA SER A 172 3.68 -14.74 -1.52
C SER A 172 3.53 -14.36 -2.99
N VAL A 173 4.55 -13.68 -3.53
CA VAL A 173 4.70 -13.53 -4.98
C VAL A 173 5.06 -14.88 -5.62
N PRO A 174 4.77 -15.07 -6.93
CA PRO A 174 5.12 -16.30 -7.62
C PRO A 174 6.61 -16.67 -7.48
N GLY A 175 6.90 -17.93 -7.19
CA GLY A 175 8.25 -18.44 -7.01
C GLY A 175 8.86 -18.27 -5.61
N TYR A 176 8.14 -17.65 -4.67
CA TYR A 176 8.56 -17.57 -3.26
C TYR A 176 7.65 -18.43 -2.37
N ASP A 177 8.23 -19.28 -1.51
CA ASP A 177 7.48 -20.08 -0.54
C ASP A 177 7.76 -19.62 0.89
N ALA A 178 6.70 -19.22 1.59
CA ALA A 178 6.78 -18.78 2.99
C ALA A 178 6.76 -19.93 4.00
N SER A 179 6.68 -21.19 3.56
CA SER A 179 6.52 -22.34 4.46
C SER A 179 7.68 -22.52 5.46
N GLY A 180 8.91 -22.20 5.05
CA GLY A 180 10.08 -22.23 5.94
C GLY A 180 9.92 -21.35 7.17
N ARG A 181 9.39 -20.13 7.00
CA ARG A 181 9.16 -19.19 8.14
C ARG A 181 8.19 -19.76 9.18
N VAL A 182 7.22 -20.59 8.75
CA VAL A 182 6.26 -21.22 9.65
C VAL A 182 6.89 -22.43 10.36
N ASP A 183 7.68 -23.23 9.63
CA ASP A 183 8.42 -24.37 10.20
C ASP A 183 9.45 -23.88 11.25
N ASP A 184 10.15 -22.77 10.98
CA ASP A 184 11.08 -22.12 11.92
C ASP A 184 10.35 -21.61 13.17
N LEU A 185 9.23 -20.90 12.99
CA LEU A 185 8.40 -20.41 14.09
C LEU A 185 7.89 -21.53 15.00
N ALA A 186 7.40 -22.62 14.39
CA ALA A 186 6.93 -23.77 15.14
C ALA A 186 8.05 -24.39 15.99
N THR A 187 9.27 -24.44 15.45
CA THR A 187 10.45 -24.91 16.16
C THR A 187 10.82 -23.98 17.32
N GLU A 188 10.86 -22.67 17.07
CA GLU A 188 11.18 -21.65 18.07
C GLU A 188 10.21 -21.69 19.26
N LEU A 189 8.91 -21.84 18.99
CA LEU A 189 7.86 -21.89 20.00
C LEU A 189 7.63 -23.31 20.59
N GLY A 190 8.40 -24.31 20.16
CA GLY A 190 8.24 -25.71 20.60
C GLY A 190 6.86 -26.30 20.27
N ARG A 191 6.25 -25.88 19.16
CA ARG A 191 4.92 -26.30 18.71
C ARG A 191 5.02 -27.48 17.74
N ASN A 192 4.18 -28.49 17.97
CA ASN A 192 4.05 -29.59 17.03
C ASN A 192 3.23 -29.16 15.80
N ILE A 193 3.88 -29.16 14.63
CA ILE A 193 3.27 -28.80 13.34
C ILE A 193 3.24 -30.00 12.39
N THR A 194 2.10 -30.19 11.72
CA THR A 194 1.96 -31.14 10.61
C THR A 194 1.92 -30.39 9.29
N SER A 195 2.95 -30.58 8.46
CA SER A 195 3.12 -29.89 7.17
C SER A 195 2.74 -30.80 6.00
N LEU A 196 1.79 -30.39 5.16
CA LEU A 196 1.24 -31.18 4.06
C LEU A 196 1.19 -30.35 2.77
N ALA A 197 1.65 -30.90 1.65
CA ALA A 197 1.53 -30.26 0.34
C ALA A 197 0.19 -30.60 -0.32
N MET A 198 -0.46 -29.59 -0.88
CA MET A 198 -1.69 -29.75 -1.65
C MET A 198 -1.38 -30.02 -3.12
N GLY A 199 -2.29 -30.73 -3.81
CA GLY A 199 -2.17 -31.01 -5.25
C GLY A 199 -2.44 -32.46 -5.64
N SER A 200 -2.71 -33.34 -4.68
CA SER A 200 -3.12 -34.73 -4.92
C SER A 200 -4.37 -35.09 -4.10
N ALA A 201 -5.13 -36.07 -4.57
CA ALA A 201 -6.30 -36.58 -3.86
C ALA A 201 -5.94 -37.15 -2.48
N GLU A 202 -4.76 -37.77 -2.36
CA GLU A 202 -4.23 -38.24 -1.07
C GLU A 202 -3.95 -37.07 -0.12
N GLY A 203 -3.30 -36.01 -0.62
CA GLY A 203 -3.03 -34.80 0.15
C GLY A 203 -4.30 -34.16 0.73
N PHE A 204 -5.40 -34.15 -0.03
CA PHE A 204 -6.70 -33.65 0.43
C PHE A 204 -7.25 -34.48 1.61
N SER A 205 -7.22 -35.81 1.51
CA SER A 205 -7.67 -36.70 2.59
C SER A 205 -6.80 -36.58 3.84
N GLN A 206 -5.47 -36.48 3.67
CA GLN A 206 -4.53 -36.30 4.77
C GLN A 206 -4.73 -34.94 5.46
N ALA A 207 -4.94 -33.86 4.69
CA ALA A 207 -5.20 -32.52 5.21
C ALA A 207 -6.45 -32.49 6.09
N GLU A 208 -7.55 -33.12 5.65
CA GLU A 208 -8.77 -33.19 6.45
C GLU A 208 -8.59 -33.94 7.77
N LYS A 209 -7.86 -35.07 7.74
CA LYS A 209 -7.53 -35.84 8.95
C LYS A 209 -6.64 -35.04 9.90
N ALA A 210 -5.61 -34.38 9.36
CA ALA A 210 -4.69 -33.54 10.13
C ALA A 210 -5.44 -32.39 10.81
N ILE A 211 -6.28 -31.66 10.07
CA ILE A 211 -7.11 -30.57 10.62
C ILE A 211 -8.03 -31.08 11.72
N ASN A 212 -8.75 -32.18 11.49
CA ASN A 212 -9.67 -32.75 12.48
C ASN A 212 -8.99 -33.20 13.77
N SER A 213 -7.77 -33.76 13.66
CA SER A 213 -6.99 -34.18 14.82
C SER A 213 -6.39 -32.99 15.55
N ALA A 214 -5.76 -32.07 14.81
CA ALA A 214 -5.10 -30.90 15.37
C ALA A 214 -6.08 -29.91 16.00
N SER A 215 -7.27 -29.74 15.41
CA SER A 215 -8.31 -28.88 15.97
C SER A 215 -8.81 -29.37 17.33
N LYS A 216 -8.81 -30.68 17.59
CA LYS A 216 -9.16 -31.25 18.90
C LYS A 216 -8.01 -31.18 19.89
N ASN A 217 -6.79 -31.39 19.42
CA ASN A 217 -5.60 -31.55 20.26
C ASN A 217 -4.74 -30.28 20.41
N GLY A 218 -5.14 -29.16 19.81
CA GLY A 218 -4.40 -27.90 19.89
C GLY A 218 -3.06 -27.90 19.18
N ARG A 219 -2.90 -28.69 18.10
CA ARG A 219 -1.66 -28.76 17.30
C ARG A 219 -1.71 -27.80 16.11
N TRP A 220 -0.58 -27.59 15.47
CA TRP A 220 -0.51 -26.75 14.27
C TRP A 220 -0.58 -27.61 13.01
N VAL A 221 -1.18 -27.06 11.96
CA VAL A 221 -1.21 -27.68 10.63
C VAL A 221 -0.80 -26.61 9.63
N MET A 222 0.10 -26.96 8.71
CA MET A 222 0.43 -26.13 7.56
C MET A 222 0.07 -26.86 6.27
N LEU A 223 -0.74 -26.23 5.43
CA LEU A 223 -1.04 -26.69 4.08
C LEU A 223 -0.26 -25.85 3.08
N LYS A 224 0.64 -26.49 2.32
CA LYS A 224 1.50 -25.85 1.33
C LYS A 224 0.84 -25.82 -0.04
N ASN A 225 1.08 -24.76 -0.81
CA ASN A 225 0.65 -24.60 -2.21
C ASN A 225 -0.88 -24.71 -2.40
N VAL A 226 -1.67 -24.14 -1.49
CA VAL A 226 -3.14 -24.32 -1.50
C VAL A 226 -3.83 -23.73 -2.74
N HIS A 227 -3.18 -22.77 -3.41
CA HIS A 227 -3.64 -22.16 -4.67
C HIS A 227 -3.78 -23.17 -5.82
N LEU A 228 -3.13 -24.35 -5.73
CA LEU A 228 -3.26 -25.45 -6.69
C LEU A 228 -4.59 -26.20 -6.58
N ALA A 229 -5.36 -25.99 -5.50
CA ALA A 229 -6.60 -26.72 -5.21
C ALA A 229 -7.78 -25.79 -4.84
N PRO A 230 -8.20 -24.86 -5.73
CA PRO A 230 -9.21 -23.85 -5.40
C PRO A 230 -10.59 -24.44 -5.04
N GLN A 231 -10.99 -25.54 -5.68
CA GLN A 231 -12.25 -26.22 -5.34
C GLN A 231 -12.25 -26.80 -3.92
N TRP A 232 -11.09 -27.31 -3.48
CA TRP A 232 -10.94 -27.84 -2.13
C TRP A 232 -10.92 -26.71 -1.09
N LEU A 233 -10.34 -25.55 -1.42
CA LEU A 233 -10.37 -24.36 -0.56
C LEU A 233 -11.80 -23.89 -0.24
N VAL A 234 -12.75 -24.00 -1.18
CA VAL A 234 -14.17 -23.71 -0.91
C VAL A 234 -14.77 -24.67 0.12
N GLN A 235 -14.33 -25.94 0.12
CA GLN A 235 -14.79 -26.92 1.10
C GLN A 235 -14.14 -26.69 2.47
N LEU A 236 -12.85 -26.33 2.48
CA LEU A 236 -12.12 -25.96 3.69
C LEU A 236 -12.77 -24.76 4.40
N GLU A 237 -13.13 -23.70 3.65
CA GLU A 237 -13.79 -22.51 4.21
C GLU A 237 -15.08 -22.87 4.95
N LYS A 238 -15.99 -23.63 4.33
CA LYS A 238 -17.22 -24.11 4.96
C LYS A 238 -16.95 -24.91 6.23
N LYS A 239 -15.90 -25.73 6.21
CA LYS A 239 -15.50 -26.55 7.35
C LYS A 239 -14.97 -25.70 8.51
N LEU A 240 -14.17 -24.67 8.22
CA LEU A 240 -13.63 -23.75 9.24
C LEU A 240 -14.74 -22.99 9.95
N HIS A 241 -15.78 -22.56 9.22
CA HIS A 241 -16.95 -21.91 9.82
C HIS A 241 -17.73 -22.81 10.80
N ALA A 242 -17.75 -24.13 10.56
CA ALA A 242 -18.41 -25.09 11.45
C ALA A 242 -17.51 -25.58 12.60
N LEU A 243 -16.22 -25.25 12.57
CA LEU A 243 -15.24 -25.79 13.50
C LEU A 243 -15.28 -25.03 14.84
N GLN A 244 -15.19 -25.77 15.95
CA GLN A 244 -14.92 -25.24 17.29
C GLN A 244 -13.56 -25.77 17.76
N PRO A 245 -12.46 -25.13 17.33
CA PRO A 245 -11.13 -25.66 17.58
C PRO A 245 -10.63 -25.35 19.00
N HIS A 246 -9.70 -26.19 19.47
CA HIS A 246 -8.91 -25.95 20.66
C HIS A 246 -8.18 -24.59 20.58
N PRO A 247 -8.08 -23.80 21.67
CA PRO A 247 -7.50 -22.45 21.64
C PRO A 247 -6.07 -22.36 21.09
N SER A 248 -5.26 -23.40 21.28
CA SER A 248 -3.88 -23.49 20.76
C SER A 248 -3.76 -23.96 19.30
N PHE A 249 -4.87 -24.38 18.67
CA PHE A 249 -4.86 -24.79 17.27
C PHE A 249 -4.54 -23.60 16.37
N ARG A 250 -3.68 -23.82 15.37
CA ARG A 250 -3.40 -22.85 14.30
C ARG A 250 -3.35 -23.59 12.97
N LEU A 251 -4.00 -23.02 11.97
CA LEU A 251 -3.98 -23.51 10.60
C LEU A 251 -3.26 -22.49 9.72
N PHE A 252 -2.12 -22.87 9.17
CA PHE A 252 -1.37 -22.09 8.21
C PHE A 252 -1.67 -22.57 6.79
N LEU A 253 -1.86 -21.64 5.86
CA LEU A 253 -2.05 -21.92 4.44
C LEU A 253 -0.99 -21.12 3.67
N THR A 254 -0.10 -21.79 2.93
CA THR A 254 0.85 -21.10 2.06
C THR A 254 0.37 -21.10 0.62
N LEU A 255 0.47 -19.93 -0.02
CA LEU A 255 0.00 -19.73 -1.38
C LEU A 255 0.72 -18.60 -2.09
N GLU A 256 0.87 -18.75 -3.40
CA GLU A 256 1.13 -17.61 -4.27
C GLU A 256 -0.16 -16.81 -4.46
N VAL A 257 -0.04 -15.48 -4.59
CA VAL A 257 -1.16 -14.62 -4.94
C VAL A 257 -1.73 -15.05 -6.28
N HIS A 258 -2.97 -15.54 -6.28
CA HIS A 258 -3.57 -16.17 -7.45
C HIS A 258 -5.07 -15.88 -7.56
N PRO A 259 -5.60 -15.50 -8.74
CA PRO A 259 -6.98 -15.02 -8.90
C PRO A 259 -8.05 -16.10 -8.68
N LYS A 260 -7.68 -17.38 -8.73
CA LYS A 260 -8.61 -18.50 -8.46
C LYS A 260 -8.81 -18.82 -6.98
N VAL A 261 -8.08 -18.15 -6.07
CA VAL A 261 -8.26 -18.35 -4.63
C VAL A 261 -9.62 -17.81 -4.22
N PRO A 262 -10.46 -18.58 -3.50
CA PRO A 262 -11.80 -18.14 -3.13
C PRO A 262 -11.75 -16.88 -2.25
N VAL A 263 -12.49 -15.84 -2.64
CA VAL A 263 -12.52 -14.56 -1.91
C VAL A 263 -13.03 -14.71 -0.48
N ASN A 264 -13.98 -15.63 -0.24
CA ASN A 264 -14.49 -15.87 1.11
C ASN A 264 -13.44 -16.45 2.06
N LEU A 265 -12.41 -17.12 1.54
CA LEU A 265 -11.28 -17.58 2.36
C LEU A 265 -10.38 -16.40 2.78
N LEU A 266 -10.32 -15.34 1.97
CA LEU A 266 -9.51 -14.14 2.23
C LEU A 266 -10.21 -13.15 3.19
N ARG A 267 -11.53 -13.29 3.39
CA ARG A 267 -12.35 -12.40 4.23
C ARG A 267 -12.39 -12.89 5.68
#